data_AF-A0A5J5WHQ5-F1
#
_entry.id   AF-A0A5J5WHQ5-F1
#
_cell.length_a   1.000
_cell.length_b   1.000
_cell.length_c   1.000
_cell.angle_alpha   90.00
_cell.angle_beta   90.00
_cell.angle_gamma   90.00
#
_symmetry.space_group_name_H-M   'P 1'
#
loop_
_entity.id
_entity.type
_entity.pdbx_description
1 polymer ?
#
loop_
_entity_poly.entity_id
_entity_poly.type
_entity_poly.pdbx_seq_one_letter_code
_entity_poly.pdbx_strand_id
1 'polypeptide(L)'
;VIHSITIPSLFIACWFFVSIGLAYDMFGSPRPNEYFTESRQVIPLITGRFDSLEQLDEFMRWLAVHGLAVPTVSFLGSISTMQAMAQSNPNEQNIELNRNSLY
;
A
#
# COMPACT_ATOMS: atom_id res chain seq x y z
N VAL A 1 4.90 31.52 35.66
CA VAL A 1 4.07 32.00 34.52
C VAL A 1 4.67 31.65 33.16
N ILE A 2 5.96 31.89 32.89
CA ILE A 2 6.54 31.55 31.57
C ILE A 2 6.58 30.03 31.33
N HIS A 3 7.12 29.27 32.28
CA HIS A 3 7.22 27.81 32.19
C HIS A 3 5.87 27.09 32.13
N SER A 4 4.79 27.69 32.62
CA SER A 4 3.43 27.15 32.52
C SER A 4 2.84 27.28 31.11
N ILE A 5 3.48 28.04 30.21
CA ILE A 5 3.09 28.14 28.80
C ILE A 5 4.11 27.37 27.95
N THR A 6 5.40 27.62 28.13
CA THR A 6 6.43 27.05 27.25
C THR A 6 6.54 25.53 27.34
N ILE A 7 6.40 24.93 28.53
CA ILE A 7 6.50 23.48 28.69
C ILE A 7 5.30 22.76 28.04
N PRO A 8 4.02 23.13 28.34
CA PRO A 8 2.89 22.54 27.63
C PRO A 8 2.92 22.78 26.12
N SER A 9 3.34 23.97 25.67
CA SER A 9 3.46 24.26 24.23
C SER A 9 4.45 23.35 23.53
N LEU A 10 5.65 23.16 24.09
CA LEU A 10 6.64 22.27 23.51
C LEU A 10 6.17 20.81 23.51
N PHE A 11 5.53 20.38 24.60
CA PHE A 11 4.96 19.04 24.70
C PHE A 11 3.92 18.78 23.61
N ILE A 12 2.98 19.72 23.41
CA ILE A 12 1.96 19.61 22.37
C ILE A 12 2.60 19.63 20.98
N ALA A 13 3.61 20.47 20.73
CA ALA A 13 4.31 20.49 19.45
C ALA A 13 5.00 19.14 19.14
N CYS A 14 5.71 18.57 20.10
CA CYS A 14 6.33 17.26 19.97
C CYS A 14 5.29 16.15 19.80
N TRP A 15 4.17 16.22 20.52
CA TRP A 15 3.06 15.29 20.36
C TRP A 15 2.47 15.32 18.96
N PHE A 16 2.18 16.51 18.43
CA PHE A 16 1.66 16.68 17.06
C PHE A 16 2.66 16.18 16.02
N PHE A 17 3.94 16.49 16.19
CA PHE A 17 5.02 16.06 15.29
C PHE A 17 5.05 14.54 15.07
N VAL A 18 4.81 13.75 16.12
CA VAL A 18 4.71 12.30 16.02
C VAL A 18 3.32 11.86 15.53
N SER A 19 2.26 12.47 16.06
CA SER A 19 0.88 12.02 15.83
C SER A 19 0.41 12.18 14.38
N ILE A 20 0.84 13.24 13.68
CA ILE A 20 0.51 13.42 12.25
C ILE A 20 1.43 12.61 11.33
N GLY A 21 2.44 11.95 11.89
CA GLY A 21 3.40 11.14 11.15
C GLY A 21 4.56 11.91 10.52
N LEU A 22 4.70 13.21 10.77
CA LEU A 22 5.80 14.04 10.23
C LEU A 22 7.19 13.53 10.64
N ALA A 23 7.29 12.93 11.83
CA ALA A 23 8.52 12.28 12.27
C ALA A 23 8.98 11.15 11.34
N TYR A 24 8.05 10.34 10.82
CA TYR A 24 8.38 9.26 9.89
C TYR A 24 8.89 9.82 8.57
N ASP A 25 8.23 10.87 8.07
CA ASP A 25 8.57 11.47 6.78
C ASP A 25 9.90 12.25 6.82
N MET A 26 10.19 12.99 7.90
CA MET A 26 11.44 13.76 8.01
C MET A 26 12.68 12.89 8.25
N PHE A 27 12.55 11.84 9.06
CA PHE A 27 13.67 10.96 9.39
C PHE A 27 13.76 9.73 8.48
N GLY A 28 12.80 9.52 7.58
CA GLY A 28 12.74 8.34 6.71
C GLY A 28 12.59 7.03 7.48
N SER A 29 12.05 7.08 8.71
CA SER A 29 11.78 5.87 9.49
C SER A 29 10.57 5.18 8.89
N PRO A 30 10.67 3.91 8.47
CA PRO A 30 9.52 3.17 7.97
C PRO A 30 8.42 3.12 9.02
N ARG A 31 7.17 3.25 8.58
CA ARG A 31 6.01 3.04 9.45
C ARG A 31 5.88 1.56 9.79
N PRO A 32 5.17 1.19 10.87
CA PRO A 32 5.03 -0.21 11.27
C PRO A 32 4.54 -1.15 10.15
N ASN A 33 3.71 -0.66 9.23
CA ASN A 33 3.19 -1.38 8.08
C ASN A 33 4.09 -1.35 6.83
N GLU A 34 5.23 -0.67 6.88
CA GLU A 34 6.16 -0.49 5.75
C GLU A 34 7.44 -1.32 5.90
N TYR A 35 7.71 -1.91 7.07
CA TYR A 35 8.88 -2.77 7.27
C TYR A 35 8.82 -4.06 6.44
N PHE A 36 7.64 -4.66 6.35
CA PHE A 36 7.38 -5.90 5.62
C PHE A 36 6.00 -5.80 4.98
N THR A 37 5.86 -6.31 3.75
CA THR A 37 4.54 -6.48 3.15
C THR A 37 4.13 -7.94 3.22
N GLU A 38 2.85 -8.21 2.95
CA GLU A 38 2.34 -9.57 2.82
C GLU A 38 3.09 -10.39 1.76
N SER A 39 3.58 -9.75 0.69
CA SER A 39 4.30 -10.41 -0.40
C SER A 39 5.82 -10.51 -0.19
N ARG A 40 6.41 -9.74 0.73
CA ARG A 40 7.85 -9.78 1.01
C ARG A 40 8.14 -9.63 2.50
N GLN A 41 8.64 -10.72 3.08
CA GLN A 41 9.18 -10.80 4.45
C GLN A 41 10.71 -10.67 4.47
N VAL A 42 11.31 -10.15 3.39
CA VAL A 42 12.77 -10.01 3.27
C VAL A 42 13.20 -8.72 3.96
N ILE A 43 14.18 -8.84 4.84
CA ILE A 43 14.78 -7.72 5.57
C ILE A 43 15.41 -6.74 4.57
N PRO A 44 15.08 -5.44 4.62
CA PRO A 44 15.72 -4.42 3.79
C PRO A 44 17.14 -4.16 4.29
N LEU A 45 18.08 -4.99 3.84
CA LEU A 45 19.49 -4.91 4.21
C LEU A 45 20.30 -4.21 3.10
N ILE A 46 20.97 -3.12 3.45
CA ILE A 46 21.92 -2.44 2.57
C ILE A 46 23.24 -3.21 2.59
N THR A 47 23.67 -3.69 1.42
CA THR A 47 24.87 -4.54 1.27
C THR A 47 26.03 -3.84 0.58
N GLY A 48 25.74 -2.80 -0.21
CA GLY A 48 26.73 -2.02 -0.95
C GLY A 48 26.92 -0.63 -0.34
N ARG A 49 28.17 -0.20 -0.13
CA ARG A 49 28.47 1.15 0.40
C ARG A 49 28.19 2.25 -0.62
N PHE A 50 28.60 2.04 -1.86
CA PHE A 50 28.51 3.05 -2.92
C PHE A 50 27.11 3.12 -3.54
N ASP A 51 26.39 2.00 -3.58
CA ASP A 51 25.04 1.90 -4.15
C ASP A 51 23.94 1.96 -3.07
N SER A 52 24.28 2.38 -1.86
CA SER A 52 23.41 2.34 -0.69
C SER A 52 22.13 3.16 -0.85
N LEU A 53 22.20 4.32 -1.51
CA LEU A 53 21.03 5.15 -1.80
C LEU A 53 20.12 4.53 -2.86
N GLU A 54 20.70 3.89 -3.88
CA GLU A 54 19.94 3.20 -4.91
C GLU A 54 19.21 1.98 -4.34
N GLN A 55 19.88 1.18 -3.51
CA GLN A 55 19.25 0.05 -2.80
C GLN A 55 18.09 0.51 -1.90
N LEU A 56 18.22 1.67 -1.25
CA LEU A 56 17.14 2.26 -0.45
C LEU A 56 15.97 2.74 -1.32
N ASP A 57 16.25 3.46 -2.41
CA ASP A 57 15.21 3.94 -3.33
C ASP A 57 14.45 2.78 -3.98
N GLU A 58 15.14 1.71 -4.38
CA GLU A 58 14.51 0.50 -4.89
C GLU A 58 13.55 -0.13 -3.88
N PHE A 59 13.95 -0.18 -2.61
CA PHE A 59 13.09 -0.67 -1.54
C PHE A 59 11.85 0.21 -1.35
N MET A 60 12.02 1.53 -1.31
CA MET A 60 10.91 2.48 -1.13
C MET A 60 9.95 2.48 -2.32
N ARG A 61 10.48 2.43 -3.55
CA ARG A 61 9.69 2.31 -4.78
C ARG A 61 8.92 0.99 -4.81
N TRP A 62 9.56 -0.09 -4.39
CA TRP A 62 8.91 -1.39 -4.31
C TRP A 62 7.76 -1.37 -3.30
N LEU A 63 7.94 -0.77 -2.11
CA LEU A 63 6.88 -0.56 -1.13
C LEU A 63 5.72 0.26 -1.70
N ALA A 64 6.02 1.36 -2.38
CA ALA A 64 4.99 2.23 -2.97
C ALA A 64 4.14 1.50 -4.03
N VAL A 65 4.78 0.69 -4.88
CA VAL A 65 4.08 -0.08 -5.92
C VAL A 65 3.29 -1.23 -5.30
N HIS A 66 3.88 -2.04 -4.42
CA HIS A 66 3.22 -3.27 -3.97
C HIS A 66 2.28 -3.04 -2.78
N GLY A 67 2.52 -2.03 -1.96
CA GLY A 67 1.64 -1.65 -0.85
C GLY A 67 0.32 -1.01 -1.30
N LEU A 68 0.29 -0.36 -2.47
CA LEU A 68 -0.89 0.33 -2.98
C LEU A 68 -1.46 -0.28 -4.28
N ALA A 69 -0.61 -0.71 -5.22
CA ALA A 69 -1.07 -1.14 -6.54
C ALA A 69 -1.65 -2.56 -6.55
N VAL A 70 -1.06 -3.51 -5.81
CA VAL A 70 -1.55 -4.91 -5.79
C VAL A 70 -2.99 -5.01 -5.26
N PRO A 71 -3.34 -4.36 -4.13
CA PRO A 71 -4.73 -4.36 -3.67
C PRO A 71 -5.68 -3.70 -4.68
N THR A 72 -5.25 -2.63 -5.36
CA THR A 72 -6.12 -1.91 -6.32
C THR A 72 -6.34 -2.69 -7.63
N VAL A 73 -5.32 -3.38 -8.18
CA VAL A 73 -5.55 -4.23 -9.37
C VAL A 73 -6.39 -5.47 -9.07
N SER A 74 -6.19 -6.12 -7.91
CA SER A 74 -7.04 -7.23 -7.48
C SER A 74 -8.49 -6.78 -7.23
N PHE A 75 -8.66 -5.58 -6.67
CA PHE A 75 -9.97 -4.98 -6.43
C PHE A 75 -10.67 -4.59 -7.74
N LEU A 76 -9.97 -3.96 -8.70
CA LEU A 76 -10.53 -3.62 -10.02
C LEU A 76 -10.92 -4.87 -10.84
N GLY A 77 -10.10 -5.93 -10.77
CA GLY A 77 -10.40 -7.21 -11.41
C GLY A 77 -11.70 -7.80 -10.86
N SER A 78 -11.90 -7.73 -9.55
CA SER A 78 -13.12 -8.20 -8.88
C SER A 78 -14.35 -7.37 -9.26
N ILE A 79 -14.21 -6.04 -9.44
CA ILE A 79 -15.31 -5.19 -9.92
C ILE A 79 -15.67 -5.54 -11.37
N SER A 80 -14.67 -5.75 -12.22
CA SER A 80 -14.89 -6.10 -13.63
C SER A 80 -15.65 -7.42 -13.78
N THR A 81 -15.32 -8.44 -12.98
CA THR A 81 -16.05 -9.73 -13.01
C THR A 81 -17.47 -9.58 -12.48
N MET A 82 -17.67 -8.82 -11.39
CA MET A 82 -19.01 -8.54 -10.86
C MET A 82 -19.88 -7.77 -11.85
N GLN A 83 -19.31 -6.79 -12.56
CA GLN A 83 -20.01 -6.03 -13.60
C GLN A 83 -20.34 -6.90 -14.82
N ALA A 84 -19.43 -7.79 -15.23
CA ALA A 84 -19.68 -8.75 -16.31
C ALA A 84 -20.82 -9.72 -15.96
N MET A 85 -20.88 -10.21 -14.72
CA MET A 85 -21.98 -11.03 -14.22
C MET A 85 -23.31 -10.26 -14.13
N ALA A 86 -23.26 -8.98 -13.75
CA ALA A 86 -24.46 -8.14 -13.70
C ALA A 86 -25.00 -7.76 -15.10
N GLN A 87 -24.14 -7.79 -16.12
CA GLN A 87 -24.48 -7.49 -17.52
C GLN A 87 -24.76 -8.75 -18.34
N SER A 88 -24.47 -9.95 -17.82
CA SER A 88 -24.66 -11.21 -18.56
C SER A 88 -26.15 -11.49 -18.76
N ASN A 89 -26.57 -11.61 -20.02
CA ASN A 89 -27.92 -12.01 -20.38
C ASN A 89 -28.08 -13.52 -20.20
N PRO A 90 -28.96 -14.00 -19.31
CA PRO A 90 -29.12 -15.42 -19.04
C PRO A 90 -29.57 -16.22 -20.26
N ASN A 91 -30.25 -15.58 -21.22
CA ASN A 91 -30.71 -16.25 -22.45
C ASN A 91 -29.55 -16.53 -23.42
N GLU A 92 -28.52 -15.68 -23.46
CA GLU A 92 -27.34 -15.87 -24.30
C GLU A 92 -26.45 -16.99 -23.74
N GLN A 93 -26.33 -17.06 -22.42
CA GLN A 93 -25.58 -18.12 -21.74
C GLN A 93 -26.21 -19.50 -21.98
N ASN A 94 -27.54 -19.59 -21.99
CA ASN A 94 -28.26 -20.82 -22.34
C ASN A 94 -28.04 -21.25 -23.80
N ILE A 95 -27.88 -20.29 -24.72
CA ILE A 95 -27.60 -20.57 -26.14
C ILE A 95 -26.16 -21.05 -26.33
N GLU A 96 -25.20 -20.46 -25.63
CA GLU A 96 -23.79 -20.89 -25.69
C GLU A 96 -23.57 -22.26 -25.04
N LEU A 97 -24.20 -22.52 -23.89
CA LEU A 97 -24.19 -23.84 -23.26
C LEU A 97 -24.78 -24.92 -24.17
N ASN A 98 -25.89 -24.62 -24.84
CA ASN A 98 -26.51 -25.53 -25.80
C ASN A 98 -25.62 -25.75 -27.04
N ARG A 99 -24.98 -24.70 -27.58
CA ARG A 99 -24.02 -24.85 -28.69
C ARG A 99 -22.80 -25.70 -28.32
N ASN A 100 -22.32 -25.61 -27.08
CA ASN A 100 -21.16 -26.36 -26.61
C ASN A 100 -21.49 -27.82 -26.21
N SER A 101 -22.77 -28.14 -26.01
CA SER A 101 -23.24 -29.51 -25.77
C SER A 101 -23.46 -30.30 -27.07
N LEU A 102 -23.41 -29.63 -28.23
CA LEU A 102 -23.69 -30.20 -29.54
C LEU A 102 -22.40 -30.55 -30.33
N TYR A 103 -21.23 -30.50 -29.69
CA TYR A 103 -19.94 -30.98 -30.20
C TYR A 103 -19.33 -32.02 -29.26
#